data_AF-A0A1H8TBA9-F1
#
_entry.id   AF-A0A1H8TBA9-F1
#
_cell.length_a   1.000
_cell.length_b   1.000
_cell.length_c   1.000
_cell.angle_alpha   90.00
_cell.angle_beta   90.00
_cell.angle_gamma   90.00
#
_symmetry.space_group_name_H-M   'P 1'
#
loop_
_entity.id
_entity.type
_entity.pdbx_description
1 polymer ?
#
loop_
_entity_poly.entity_id
_entity_poly.type
_entity_poly.pdbx_seq_one_letter_code
_entity_poly.pdbx_strand_id
1 'polypeptide(L)'
;MQTYKAVSFGHSHLTSLMRGYKSIEESIYDRLRVDFISLFEQKFNPNLHWDNGVAYNENILKEICRAAEKIEASHIYASLLGSEHYIWSITGSDRKFDVILPFAPDLPFDSTANIIPYTTILQHFEDSIGPALRILDHIRPFVKQKIHQILPPPPVANVNKIINAPAEPLQTYIKKFGVPPALLRLKMWLLWIEVAKNIANENGIEIVYPPMECVDDDGMLKSGFEHDEVHAGTEYGALVWQQINRSLIKDNEI
;
A
#
# COMPACT_ATOMS: atom_id res chain seq x y z
N MET A 1 -2.94 30.16 9.85
CA MET A 1 -3.31 28.90 9.17
C MET A 1 -2.80 27.76 10.04
N GLN A 2 -3.64 26.78 10.36
CA GLN A 2 -3.22 25.66 11.21
C GLN A 2 -2.24 24.78 10.42
N THR A 3 -1.10 24.45 11.03
CA THR A 3 -0.13 23.49 10.48
C THR A 3 -0.36 22.13 11.13
N TYR A 4 -0.68 21.13 10.33
CA TYR A 4 -0.74 19.74 10.73
C TYR A 4 0.66 19.14 10.74
N LYS A 5 0.85 18.20 11.65
CA LYS A 5 2.11 17.48 11.82
C LYS A 5 1.80 15.99 11.85
N ALA A 6 2.57 15.21 11.12
CA ALA A 6 2.32 13.80 10.95
C ALA A 6 3.62 12.98 10.95
N VAL A 7 3.50 11.72 11.36
CA VAL A 7 4.54 10.73 11.13
C VAL A 7 4.05 9.78 10.05
N SER A 8 4.87 9.50 9.05
CA SER A 8 4.60 8.49 8.04
C SER A 8 5.62 7.37 8.11
N PHE A 9 5.18 6.12 8.06
CA PHE A 9 6.07 4.97 8.15
C PHE A 9 5.62 3.84 7.23
N GLY A 10 6.57 2.98 6.84
CA GLY A 10 6.27 1.88 5.92
C GLY A 10 7.50 1.34 5.20
N HIS A 11 7.25 0.61 4.11
CA HIS A 11 8.26 -0.09 3.32
C HIS A 11 8.56 0.62 1.99
N SER A 12 8.54 -0.11 0.88
CA SER A 12 8.94 0.41 -0.43
C SER A 12 8.05 1.53 -0.93
N HIS A 13 6.74 1.45 -0.68
CA HIS A 13 5.78 2.49 -1.11
C HIS A 13 5.96 3.80 -0.34
N LEU A 14 6.56 3.77 0.87
CA LEU A 14 6.95 5.00 1.56
C LEU A 14 7.94 5.83 0.72
N THR A 15 8.78 5.18 -0.10
CA THR A 15 9.77 5.87 -0.94
C THR A 15 9.10 6.76 -1.99
N SER A 16 8.00 6.33 -2.61
CA SER A 16 7.24 7.18 -3.54
C SER A 16 6.61 8.35 -2.81
N LEU A 17 6.05 8.12 -1.61
CA LEU A 17 5.50 9.16 -0.75
C LEU A 17 6.56 10.18 -0.32
N MET A 18 7.76 9.73 0.05
CA MET A 18 8.88 10.62 0.43
C MET A 18 9.34 11.49 -0.73
N ARG A 19 9.50 10.89 -1.93
CA ARG A 19 9.87 11.63 -3.14
C ARG A 19 8.79 12.63 -3.53
N GLY A 20 7.53 12.18 -3.51
CA GLY A 20 6.38 13.01 -3.80
C GLY A 20 6.26 14.19 -2.83
N TYR A 21 6.39 13.93 -1.52
CA TYR A 21 6.41 14.98 -0.50
C TYR A 21 7.51 16.00 -0.78
N LYS A 22 8.71 15.56 -1.16
CA LYS A 22 9.84 16.43 -1.56
C LYS A 22 9.57 17.32 -2.79
N SER A 23 8.57 16.99 -3.58
CA SER A 23 8.24 17.67 -4.85
C SER A 23 7.02 18.58 -4.79
N ILE A 24 6.26 18.58 -3.68
CA ILE A 24 5.07 19.43 -3.55
C ILE A 24 5.44 20.91 -3.35
N GLU A 25 4.49 21.80 -3.62
CA GLU A 25 4.67 23.24 -3.40
C GLU A 25 4.90 23.59 -1.92
N GLU A 26 5.71 24.63 -1.67
CA GLU A 26 6.00 25.17 -0.34
C GLU A 26 4.72 25.50 0.47
N SER A 27 3.67 25.92 -0.23
CA SER A 27 2.35 26.20 0.37
C SER A 27 1.71 25.00 1.06
N ILE A 28 2.02 23.77 0.63
CA ILE A 28 1.55 22.53 1.25
C ILE A 28 2.43 22.18 2.45
N TYR A 29 3.74 22.40 2.37
CA TYR A 29 4.67 22.20 3.49
C TYR A 29 4.34 23.06 4.70
N ASP A 30 3.92 24.30 4.47
CA ASP A 30 3.50 25.22 5.54
C ASP A 30 2.26 24.71 6.30
N ARG A 31 1.45 23.86 5.65
CA ARG A 31 0.22 23.30 6.20
C ARG A 31 0.38 21.88 6.72
N LEU A 32 1.29 21.09 6.18
CA LEU A 32 1.50 19.69 6.56
C LEU A 32 2.99 19.39 6.66
N ARG A 33 3.45 19.10 7.87
CA ARG A 33 4.82 18.64 8.14
C ARG A 33 4.84 17.14 8.42
N VAL A 34 5.65 16.40 7.67
CA VAL A 34 5.73 14.94 7.79
C VAL A 34 7.16 14.49 8.13
N ASP A 35 7.31 13.76 9.24
CA ASP A 35 8.52 12.98 9.54
C ASP A 35 8.33 11.55 9.00
N PHE A 36 9.37 10.99 8.37
CA PHE A 36 9.32 9.68 7.72
C PHE A 36 10.17 8.65 8.46
N ILE A 37 9.63 7.44 8.63
CA ILE A 37 10.32 6.28 9.23
C ILE A 37 10.30 5.12 8.24
N SER A 38 11.48 4.77 7.70
CA SER A 38 11.60 3.65 6.76
C SER A 38 11.80 2.35 7.52
N LEU A 39 10.88 1.39 7.35
CA LEU A 39 10.98 0.08 8.00
C LEU A 39 12.07 -0.83 7.39
N PHE A 40 12.77 -0.38 6.35
CA PHE A 40 13.95 -1.05 5.81
C PHE A 40 15.24 -0.75 6.59
N GLU A 41 15.24 0.20 7.53
CA GLU A 41 16.41 0.44 8.38
C GLU A 41 16.78 -0.81 9.19
N GLN A 42 18.09 -1.10 9.30
CA GLN A 42 18.60 -2.32 9.94
C GLN A 42 18.06 -2.54 11.36
N LYS A 43 17.86 -1.47 12.13
CA LYS A 43 17.35 -1.50 13.51
C LYS A 43 15.93 -2.08 13.63
N PHE A 44 15.19 -2.12 12.52
CA PHE A 44 13.85 -2.68 12.45
C PHE A 44 13.82 -4.10 11.91
N ASN A 45 14.96 -4.72 11.56
CA ASN A 45 14.99 -6.05 10.96
C ASN A 45 15.21 -7.18 11.99
N PRO A 46 14.43 -8.29 11.93
CA PRO A 46 13.22 -8.43 11.11
C PRO A 46 12.10 -7.53 11.66
N ASN A 47 11.19 -7.05 10.80
CA ASN A 47 10.06 -6.21 11.26
C ASN A 47 9.07 -7.01 12.11
N LEU A 48 8.99 -8.31 11.83
CA LEU A 48 8.12 -9.27 12.47
C LEU A 48 8.89 -10.56 12.76
N HIS A 49 8.65 -11.13 13.93
CA HIS A 49 9.08 -12.46 14.35
C HIS A 49 7.88 -13.39 14.38
N TRP A 50 8.10 -14.64 13.99
CA TRP A 50 7.07 -15.69 13.95
C TRP A 50 7.23 -16.74 15.07
N ASP A 51 8.18 -16.53 15.98
CA ASP A 51 8.50 -17.48 17.04
C ASP A 51 7.41 -17.43 18.14
N ASN A 52 6.60 -18.49 18.24
CA ASN A 52 5.47 -18.61 19.19
C ASN A 52 4.34 -17.58 18.98
N GLY A 53 4.12 -17.16 17.72
CA GLY A 53 3.09 -16.20 17.34
C GLY A 53 3.68 -15.01 16.58
N VAL A 54 2.85 -14.00 16.36
CA VAL A 54 3.22 -12.77 15.64
C VAL A 54 3.74 -11.75 16.66
N ALA A 55 5.05 -11.48 16.64
CA ALA A 55 5.67 -10.46 17.48
C ALA A 55 6.37 -9.39 16.63
N TYR A 56 6.06 -8.12 16.89
CA TYR A 56 6.65 -7.00 16.14
C TYR A 56 7.96 -6.55 16.76
N ASN A 57 8.86 -6.03 15.92
CA ASN A 57 10.07 -5.39 16.41
C ASN A 57 9.72 -4.14 17.23
N GLU A 58 10.00 -4.18 18.54
CA GLU A 58 9.66 -3.11 19.48
C GLU A 58 10.29 -1.76 19.14
N ASN A 59 11.40 -1.73 18.37
CA ASN A 59 12.02 -0.49 17.94
C ASN A 59 11.11 0.30 16.98
N ILE A 60 10.23 -0.37 16.23
CA ILE A 60 9.27 0.29 15.35
C ILE A 60 8.31 1.15 16.18
N LEU A 61 7.73 0.56 17.23
CA LEU A 61 6.83 1.27 18.14
C LEU A 61 7.54 2.42 18.85
N LYS A 62 8.74 2.16 19.41
CA LYS A 62 9.54 3.17 20.10
C LYS A 62 9.83 4.36 19.18
N GLU A 63 10.19 4.11 17.93
CA GLU A 63 10.50 5.17 16.98
C GLU A 63 9.26 5.98 16.55
N ILE A 64 8.13 5.31 16.30
CA ILE A 64 6.88 5.99 15.94
C ILE A 64 6.43 6.90 17.09
N CYS A 65 6.41 6.40 18.33
CA CYS A 65 6.04 7.20 19.49
C CYS A 65 7.02 8.38 19.69
N ARG A 66 8.33 8.12 19.63
CA ARG A 66 9.36 9.15 19.77
C ARG A 66 9.22 10.24 18.70
N ALA A 67 9.00 9.86 17.45
CA ALA A 67 8.81 10.81 16.36
C ALA A 67 7.52 11.61 16.52
N ALA A 68 6.42 10.93 16.86
CA ALA A 68 5.12 11.56 17.06
C ALA A 68 5.14 12.57 18.22
N GLU A 69 5.79 12.23 19.34
CA GLU A 69 5.98 13.14 20.46
C GLU A 69 6.90 14.32 20.10
N LYS A 70 8.05 14.03 19.48
CA LYS A 70 9.06 15.05 19.12
C LYS A 70 8.46 16.17 18.27
N ILE A 71 7.61 15.84 17.31
CA ILE A 71 6.99 16.84 16.46
C ILE A 71 5.61 17.25 16.95
N GLU A 72 5.04 16.63 17.98
CA GLU A 72 3.63 16.81 18.39
C GLU A 72 2.68 16.45 17.23
N ALA A 73 2.89 15.29 16.63
CA ALA A 73 2.06 14.80 15.54
C ALA A 73 0.60 14.65 16.00
N SER A 74 -0.33 15.02 15.12
CA SER A 74 -1.77 14.75 15.25
C SER A 74 -2.19 13.52 14.43
N HIS A 75 -1.40 13.13 13.43
CA HIS A 75 -1.69 12.04 12.51
C HIS A 75 -0.51 11.07 12.38
N ILE A 76 -0.82 9.79 12.15
CA ILE A 76 0.12 8.75 11.78
C ILE A 76 -0.37 8.12 10.47
N TYR A 77 0.49 8.05 9.45
CA TYR A 77 0.19 7.45 8.15
C TYR A 77 1.06 6.21 7.90
N ALA A 78 0.44 5.04 7.82
CA ALA A 78 1.09 3.78 7.53
C ALA A 78 1.01 3.45 6.03
N SER A 79 2.12 3.03 5.43
CA SER A 79 2.21 2.54 4.05
C SER A 79 2.91 1.18 4.04
N LEU A 80 2.21 0.17 4.54
CA LEU A 80 2.72 -1.18 4.80
C LEU A 80 2.46 -2.14 3.64
N LEU A 81 3.45 -2.98 3.31
CA LEU A 81 3.35 -4.14 2.39
C LEU A 81 2.64 -3.90 1.05
N GLY A 82 2.81 -2.71 0.49
CA GLY A 82 2.09 -2.32 -0.72
C GLY A 82 2.39 -3.14 -1.98
N SER A 83 3.49 -3.90 -2.01
CA SER A 83 3.89 -4.73 -3.16
C SER A 83 3.42 -6.18 -3.09
N GLU A 84 2.74 -6.62 -2.03
CA GLU A 84 2.39 -8.04 -1.87
C GLU A 84 1.40 -8.52 -2.92
N HIS A 85 0.37 -7.74 -3.25
CA HIS A 85 -0.54 -8.06 -4.36
C HIS A 85 0.20 -8.28 -5.67
N TYR A 86 1.34 -7.60 -5.85
CA TYR A 86 2.15 -7.70 -7.04
C TYR A 86 2.96 -8.99 -7.06
N ILE A 87 3.61 -9.35 -5.94
CA ILE A 87 4.36 -10.61 -5.79
C ILE A 87 3.51 -11.82 -6.19
N TRP A 88 2.23 -11.82 -5.81
CA TRP A 88 1.29 -12.91 -6.09
C TRP A 88 0.63 -12.85 -7.49
N SER A 89 0.82 -11.77 -8.24
CA SER A 89 0.11 -11.54 -9.51
C SER A 89 1.01 -11.20 -10.69
N ILE A 90 2.32 -11.12 -10.49
CA ILE A 90 3.24 -10.79 -11.57
C ILE A 90 3.63 -11.98 -12.45
N THR A 91 3.74 -13.17 -11.89
CA THR A 91 4.16 -14.35 -12.63
C THR A 91 2.95 -15.17 -13.01
N GLY A 92 2.94 -15.64 -14.25
CA GLY A 92 1.99 -16.66 -14.67
C GLY A 92 2.22 -17.96 -13.92
N SER A 93 1.35 -18.92 -14.21
CA SER A 93 1.47 -20.29 -13.70
C SER A 93 1.20 -21.28 -14.83
N ASP A 94 1.62 -22.54 -14.64
CA ASP A 94 1.30 -23.64 -15.55
C ASP A 94 -0.21 -23.85 -15.73
N ARG A 95 -1.01 -23.44 -14.73
CA ARG A 95 -2.47 -23.51 -14.74
C ARG A 95 -3.04 -22.12 -14.54
N LYS A 96 -3.46 -21.48 -15.65
CA LYS A 96 -4.20 -20.22 -15.61
C LYS A 96 -5.31 -20.30 -14.59
N PHE A 97 -5.43 -19.26 -13.79
CA PHE A 97 -6.46 -19.13 -12.80
C PHE A 97 -7.07 -17.73 -12.83
N ASP A 98 -8.28 -17.62 -12.32
CA ASP A 98 -8.97 -16.35 -12.12
C ASP A 98 -9.85 -16.45 -10.86
N VAL A 99 -10.42 -15.34 -10.45
CA VAL A 99 -11.31 -15.22 -9.30
C VAL A 99 -12.49 -14.33 -9.64
N ILE A 100 -13.65 -14.64 -9.07
CA ILE A 100 -14.84 -13.79 -9.13
C ILE A 100 -14.93 -13.05 -7.80
N LEU A 101 -14.99 -11.73 -7.83
CA LEU A 101 -15.02 -10.89 -6.63
C LEU A 101 -16.48 -10.57 -6.27
N PRO A 102 -17.00 -10.99 -5.10
CA PRO A 102 -18.39 -10.74 -4.72
C PRO A 102 -18.75 -9.26 -4.62
N PHE A 103 -17.77 -8.40 -4.30
CA PHE A 103 -17.95 -6.95 -4.20
C PHE A 103 -17.73 -6.21 -5.53
N ALA A 104 -17.35 -6.92 -6.60
CA ALA A 104 -17.18 -6.36 -7.94
C ALA A 104 -17.62 -7.41 -9.00
N PRO A 105 -18.91 -7.82 -8.99
CA PRO A 105 -19.41 -8.93 -9.79
C PRO A 105 -19.40 -8.62 -11.30
N ASP A 106 -19.38 -7.35 -11.68
CA ASP A 106 -19.39 -6.90 -13.07
C ASP A 106 -18.00 -6.93 -13.72
N LEU A 107 -16.94 -7.18 -12.95
CA LEU A 107 -15.60 -7.34 -13.53
C LEU A 107 -15.54 -8.59 -14.41
N PRO A 108 -14.96 -8.49 -15.63
CA PRO A 108 -14.83 -9.65 -16.49
C PRO A 108 -13.99 -10.75 -15.84
N PHE A 109 -14.13 -11.97 -16.34
CA PHE A 109 -13.26 -13.08 -15.97
C PHE A 109 -12.83 -13.88 -17.19
N ASP A 110 -11.67 -14.52 -17.12
CA ASP A 110 -11.19 -15.41 -18.15
C ASP A 110 -11.95 -16.74 -18.06
N SER A 111 -12.89 -16.97 -18.99
CA SER A 111 -13.68 -18.21 -19.05
C SER A 111 -12.84 -19.46 -19.37
N THR A 112 -11.58 -19.30 -19.75
CA THR A 112 -10.62 -20.40 -19.99
C THR A 112 -9.76 -20.72 -18.78
N ALA A 113 -9.83 -19.90 -17.72
CA ALA A 113 -9.04 -20.06 -16.51
C ALA A 113 -9.75 -20.95 -15.47
N ASN A 114 -8.97 -21.55 -14.58
CA ASN A 114 -9.51 -22.24 -13.41
C ASN A 114 -9.99 -21.21 -12.39
N ILE A 115 -11.29 -21.19 -12.10
CA ILE A 115 -11.83 -20.27 -11.09
C ILE A 115 -11.49 -20.78 -9.69
N ILE A 116 -10.70 -20.00 -8.96
CA ILE A 116 -10.37 -20.25 -7.56
C ILE A 116 -11.45 -19.59 -6.70
N PRO A 117 -11.93 -20.26 -5.63
CA PRO A 117 -12.89 -19.64 -4.72
C PRO A 117 -12.34 -18.33 -4.12
N TYR A 118 -13.19 -17.31 -4.09
CA TYR A 118 -12.90 -16.00 -3.49
C TYR A 118 -12.30 -16.14 -2.09
N THR A 119 -12.92 -16.95 -1.23
CA THR A 119 -12.51 -17.17 0.16
C THR A 119 -11.12 -17.79 0.27
N THR A 120 -10.70 -18.62 -0.70
CA THR A 120 -9.36 -19.22 -0.70
C THR A 120 -8.29 -18.16 -0.96
N ILE A 121 -8.49 -17.28 -1.93
CA ILE A 121 -7.52 -16.22 -2.21
C ILE A 121 -7.55 -15.15 -1.10
N LEU A 122 -8.74 -14.81 -0.59
CA LEU A 122 -8.88 -13.87 0.52
C LEU A 122 -8.11 -14.37 1.75
N GLN A 123 -8.32 -15.63 2.16
CA GLN A 123 -7.60 -16.22 3.28
C GLN A 123 -6.09 -16.19 3.06
N HIS A 124 -5.62 -16.46 1.84
CA HIS A 124 -4.20 -16.37 1.52
C HIS A 124 -3.63 -14.96 1.74
N PHE A 125 -4.35 -13.91 1.33
CA PHE A 125 -3.94 -12.54 1.62
C PHE A 125 -4.03 -12.24 3.12
N GLU A 126 -5.09 -12.65 3.81
CA GLU A 126 -5.21 -12.47 5.27
C GLU A 126 -4.03 -13.11 6.01
N ASP A 127 -3.59 -14.30 5.59
CA ASP A 127 -2.44 -14.98 6.17
C ASP A 127 -1.10 -14.29 5.80
N SER A 128 -0.97 -13.79 4.57
CA SER A 128 0.30 -13.22 4.08
C SER A 128 0.54 -11.78 4.52
N ILE A 129 -0.48 -10.91 4.43
CA ILE A 129 -0.34 -9.48 4.75
C ILE A 129 -0.96 -9.10 6.10
N GLY A 130 -1.92 -9.87 6.59
CA GLY A 130 -2.65 -9.54 7.82
C GLY A 130 -1.72 -9.35 9.01
N PRO A 131 -0.78 -10.28 9.29
CA PRO A 131 0.18 -10.13 10.38
C PRO A 131 1.04 -8.87 10.30
N ALA A 132 1.32 -8.32 9.13
CA ALA A 132 2.06 -7.06 9.06
C ALA A 132 1.14 -5.84 9.21
N LEU A 133 -0.06 -5.87 8.65
CA LEU A 133 -1.03 -4.77 8.78
C LEU A 133 -1.53 -4.62 10.22
N ARG A 134 -1.61 -5.72 10.98
CA ARG A 134 -1.98 -5.72 12.41
C ARG A 134 -0.91 -5.09 13.32
N ILE A 135 0.22 -4.59 12.79
CA ILE A 135 1.11 -3.72 13.56
C ILE A 135 0.37 -2.47 14.03
N LEU A 136 -0.66 -2.04 13.30
CA LEU A 136 -1.49 -0.89 13.66
C LEU A 136 -2.28 -1.15 14.95
N ASP A 137 -2.78 -2.38 15.13
CA ASP A 137 -3.42 -2.85 16.36
C ASP A 137 -2.43 -2.76 17.54
N HIS A 138 -1.16 -3.07 17.27
CA HIS A 138 -0.12 -3.05 18.28
C HIS A 138 0.32 -1.63 18.65
N ILE A 139 0.27 -0.68 17.72
CA ILE A 139 0.64 0.72 17.94
C ILE A 139 -0.50 1.49 18.62
N ARG A 140 -1.77 1.18 18.30
CA ARG A 140 -2.94 1.93 18.74
C ARG A 140 -3.00 2.25 20.24
N PRO A 141 -2.68 1.33 21.18
CA PRO A 141 -2.71 1.61 22.62
C PRO A 141 -1.69 2.65 23.09
N PHE A 142 -0.63 2.90 22.33
CA PHE A 142 0.51 3.74 22.73
C PHE A 142 0.48 5.15 22.12
N VAL A 143 -0.40 5.37 21.15
CA VAL A 143 -0.51 6.64 20.43
C VAL A 143 -1.91 7.22 20.63
N LYS A 144 -2.05 8.54 20.61
CA LYS A 144 -3.35 9.24 20.67
C LYS A 144 -3.77 9.81 19.32
N GLN A 145 -2.85 9.81 18.37
CA GLN A 145 -3.02 10.35 17.03
C GLN A 145 -4.10 9.59 16.24
N LYS A 146 -4.69 10.25 15.24
CA LYS A 146 -5.47 9.56 14.22
C LYS A 146 -4.52 8.68 13.41
N ILE A 147 -4.86 7.40 13.24
CA ILE A 147 -4.06 6.46 12.45
C ILE A 147 -4.74 6.26 11.10
N HIS A 148 -3.93 6.32 10.04
CA HIS A 148 -4.34 6.21 8.66
C HIS A 148 -3.54 5.08 8.00
N GLN A 149 -4.19 4.24 7.21
CA GLN A 149 -3.51 3.30 6.30
C GLN A 149 -3.63 3.82 4.87
N ILE A 150 -2.50 4.14 4.27
CA ILE A 150 -2.39 4.50 2.85
C ILE A 150 -2.40 3.20 2.04
N LEU A 151 -3.36 3.07 1.14
CA LEU A 151 -3.42 1.92 0.23
C LEU A 151 -2.33 2.05 -0.85
N PRO A 152 -1.81 0.91 -1.35
CA PRO A 152 -0.87 0.91 -2.46
C PRO A 152 -1.51 1.51 -3.73
N PRO A 153 -0.70 2.07 -4.65
CA PRO A 153 -1.17 2.45 -5.98
C PRO A 153 -1.81 1.23 -6.67
N PRO A 154 -2.73 1.46 -7.62
CA PRO A 154 -3.18 0.40 -8.50
C PRO A 154 -2.01 -0.26 -9.26
N PRO A 155 -2.19 -1.48 -9.79
CA PRO A 155 -1.14 -2.15 -10.54
C PRO A 155 -0.83 -1.44 -11.86
N VAL A 156 0.41 -1.55 -12.34
CA VAL A 156 0.87 -0.97 -13.61
C VAL A 156 0.24 -1.71 -14.79
N ALA A 157 -0.48 -1.05 -15.69
CA ALA A 157 -1.10 -1.72 -16.85
C ALA A 157 -0.09 -2.31 -17.84
N ASN A 158 1.02 -1.60 -18.07
CA ASN A 158 1.96 -1.87 -19.15
C ASN A 158 2.81 -3.15 -18.93
N VAL A 159 2.44 -4.22 -19.62
CA VAL A 159 3.13 -5.53 -19.58
C VAL A 159 4.59 -5.44 -20.05
N ASN A 160 4.93 -4.57 -21.01
CA ASN A 160 6.30 -4.46 -21.50
C ASN A 160 7.24 -3.89 -20.42
N LYS A 161 6.74 -3.05 -19.51
CA LYS A 161 7.53 -2.60 -18.35
C LYS A 161 7.82 -3.76 -17.40
N ILE A 162 6.81 -4.61 -17.17
CA ILE A 162 6.91 -5.78 -16.30
C ILE A 162 7.88 -6.84 -16.85
N ILE A 163 7.81 -7.14 -18.16
CA ILE A 163 8.69 -8.12 -18.79
C ILE A 163 10.17 -7.73 -18.67
N ASN A 164 10.45 -6.43 -18.68
CA ASN A 164 11.81 -5.89 -18.59
C ASN A 164 12.26 -5.64 -17.13
N ALA A 165 11.52 -6.13 -16.13
CA ALA A 165 11.86 -6.00 -14.72
C ALA A 165 13.28 -6.53 -14.44
N PRO A 166 14.14 -5.80 -13.71
CA PRO A 166 15.58 -6.05 -13.69
C PRO A 166 16.05 -7.18 -12.76
N ALA A 167 15.21 -7.69 -11.84
CA ALA A 167 15.69 -8.56 -10.74
C ALA A 167 15.33 -10.05 -10.91
N GLU A 168 16.31 -10.94 -10.69
CA GLU A 168 16.07 -12.35 -10.39
C GLU A 168 15.55 -12.51 -8.94
N PRO A 169 14.74 -13.55 -8.62
CA PRO A 169 14.32 -14.69 -9.45
C PRO A 169 13.10 -14.40 -10.34
N LEU A 170 12.55 -13.19 -10.25
CA LEU A 170 11.30 -12.82 -10.90
C LEU A 170 11.39 -12.94 -12.44
N GLN A 171 12.49 -12.52 -13.04
CA GLN A 171 12.74 -12.70 -14.47
C GLN A 171 12.64 -14.16 -14.92
N THR A 172 13.19 -15.10 -14.16
CA THR A 172 13.12 -16.53 -14.49
C THR A 172 11.67 -17.00 -14.59
N TYR A 173 10.82 -16.60 -13.64
CA TYR A 173 9.41 -16.98 -13.65
C TYR A 173 8.61 -16.28 -14.74
N ILE A 174 8.87 -14.99 -15.01
CA ILE A 174 8.23 -14.27 -16.12
C ILE A 174 8.60 -14.90 -17.47
N LYS A 175 9.86 -15.28 -17.69
CA LYS A 175 10.28 -15.98 -18.92
C LYS A 175 9.61 -17.34 -19.07
N LYS A 176 9.41 -18.07 -17.95
CA LYS A 176 8.82 -19.41 -17.96
C LYS A 176 7.29 -19.38 -18.14
N PHE A 177 6.61 -18.50 -17.43
CA PHE A 177 5.14 -18.54 -17.31
C PHE A 177 4.43 -17.31 -17.88
N GLY A 178 5.18 -16.30 -18.32
CA GLY A 178 4.64 -15.03 -18.79
C GLY A 178 4.17 -14.12 -17.65
N VAL A 179 3.57 -12.99 -18.02
CA VAL A 179 2.92 -12.04 -17.11
C VAL A 179 1.41 -12.26 -17.18
N PRO A 180 0.70 -12.35 -16.04
CA PRO A 180 -0.75 -12.47 -16.04
C PRO A 180 -1.46 -11.26 -16.67
N PRO A 181 -2.70 -11.47 -17.18
CA PRO A 181 -3.51 -10.37 -17.69
C PRO A 181 -3.67 -9.24 -16.67
N ALA A 182 -3.75 -7.99 -17.15
CA ALA A 182 -3.95 -6.81 -16.32
C ALA A 182 -5.12 -6.96 -15.35
N LEU A 183 -6.23 -7.53 -15.82
CA LEU A 183 -7.43 -7.76 -15.03
C LEU A 183 -7.21 -8.71 -13.84
N LEU A 184 -6.39 -9.75 -13.98
CA LEU A 184 -6.07 -10.63 -12.84
C LEU A 184 -5.28 -9.85 -11.78
N ARG A 185 -4.34 -9.03 -12.22
CA ARG A 185 -3.52 -8.18 -11.34
C ARG A 185 -4.37 -7.15 -10.60
N LEU A 186 -5.35 -6.56 -11.29
CA LEU A 186 -6.35 -5.68 -10.68
C LEU A 186 -7.16 -6.42 -9.59
N LYS A 187 -7.64 -7.64 -9.88
CA LYS A 187 -8.40 -8.43 -8.90
C LYS A 187 -7.57 -8.77 -7.66
N MET A 188 -6.29 -9.10 -7.82
CA MET A 188 -5.39 -9.35 -6.69
C MET A 188 -5.15 -8.09 -5.85
N TRP A 189 -5.01 -6.93 -6.49
CA TRP A 189 -4.93 -5.65 -5.80
C TRP A 189 -6.21 -5.30 -5.03
N LEU A 190 -7.39 -5.51 -5.64
CA LEU A 190 -8.67 -5.32 -4.96
C LEU A 190 -8.85 -6.24 -3.75
N LEU A 191 -8.39 -7.49 -3.82
CA LEU A 191 -8.38 -8.41 -2.69
C LEU A 191 -7.47 -7.95 -1.56
N TRP A 192 -6.26 -7.48 -1.90
CA TRP A 192 -5.35 -6.86 -0.92
C TRP A 192 -6.02 -5.68 -0.22
N ILE A 193 -6.72 -4.81 -0.98
CA ILE A 193 -7.46 -3.67 -0.43
C ILE A 193 -8.57 -4.12 0.51
N GLU A 194 -9.31 -5.18 0.15
CA GLU A 194 -10.38 -5.69 0.98
C GLU A 194 -9.87 -6.18 2.34
N VAL A 195 -8.75 -6.91 2.36
CA VAL A 195 -8.08 -7.32 3.60
C VAL A 195 -7.64 -6.11 4.42
N ALA A 196 -7.01 -5.11 3.78
CA ALA A 196 -6.57 -3.90 4.47
C ALA A 196 -7.74 -3.10 5.06
N LYS A 197 -8.86 -2.98 4.33
CA LYS A 197 -10.09 -2.32 4.82
C LYS A 197 -10.68 -3.06 6.01
N ASN A 198 -10.74 -4.39 5.97
CA ASN A 198 -11.28 -5.19 7.07
C ASN A 198 -10.48 -4.97 8.36
N ILE A 199 -9.15 -5.07 8.28
CA ILE A 199 -8.26 -4.83 9.43
C ILE A 199 -8.36 -3.39 9.93
N ALA A 200 -8.44 -2.41 9.03
CA ALA A 200 -8.55 -1.01 9.40
C ALA A 200 -9.88 -0.70 10.12
N ASN A 201 -10.99 -1.24 9.61
CA ASN A 201 -12.32 -1.05 10.19
C ASN A 201 -12.44 -1.64 11.60
N GLU A 202 -11.79 -2.77 11.87
CA GLU A 202 -11.76 -3.39 13.22
C GLU A 202 -11.18 -2.46 14.29
N ASN A 203 -10.33 -1.50 13.90
CA ASN A 203 -9.51 -0.71 14.83
C ASN A 203 -9.77 0.81 14.74
N GLY A 204 -10.79 1.23 13.98
CA GLY A 204 -11.07 2.65 13.75
C GLY A 204 -9.91 3.37 13.05
N ILE A 205 -9.20 2.65 12.16
CA ILE A 205 -8.14 3.21 11.32
C ILE A 205 -8.77 3.74 10.05
N GLU A 206 -8.43 4.98 9.69
CA GLU A 206 -8.93 5.60 8.47
C GLU A 206 -8.15 5.10 7.25
N ILE A 207 -8.83 4.88 6.13
CA ILE A 207 -8.20 4.46 4.87
C ILE A 207 -7.95 5.67 3.98
N VAL A 208 -6.72 5.80 3.48
CA VAL A 208 -6.37 6.74 2.42
C VAL A 208 -6.29 5.98 1.10
N TYR A 209 -7.34 6.12 0.28
CA TYR A 209 -7.39 5.53 -1.06
C TYR A 209 -6.41 6.22 -2.03
N PRO A 210 -5.97 5.53 -3.10
CA PRO A 210 -5.21 6.18 -4.16
C PRO A 210 -6.01 7.33 -4.79
N PRO A 211 -5.36 8.45 -5.16
CA PRO A 211 -6.02 9.55 -5.86
C PRO A 211 -6.60 9.08 -7.20
N MET A 212 -7.89 9.38 -7.47
CA MET A 212 -8.54 9.00 -8.73
C MET A 212 -7.84 9.60 -9.96
N GLU A 213 -7.11 10.70 -9.77
CA GLU A 213 -6.31 11.35 -10.80
C GLU A 213 -5.24 10.42 -11.38
N CYS A 214 -4.74 9.42 -10.62
CA CYS A 214 -3.74 8.45 -11.08
C CYS A 214 -4.32 7.10 -11.52
N VAL A 215 -5.65 6.92 -11.50
CA VAL A 215 -6.32 5.67 -11.91
C VAL A 215 -6.90 5.83 -13.31
N ASP A 216 -6.65 4.89 -14.23
CA ASP A 216 -7.19 4.91 -15.59
C ASP A 216 -8.60 4.31 -15.65
N ASP A 217 -9.19 4.30 -16.85
CA ASP A 217 -10.55 3.83 -17.09
C ASP A 217 -10.71 2.31 -16.82
N ASP A 218 -9.59 1.56 -16.84
CA ASP A 218 -9.54 0.13 -16.53
C ASP A 218 -9.28 -0.14 -15.04
N GLY A 219 -9.15 0.90 -14.21
CA GLY A 219 -8.83 0.78 -12.78
C GLY A 219 -7.34 0.56 -12.49
N MET A 220 -6.47 0.68 -13.49
CA MET A 220 -5.03 0.48 -13.38
C MET A 220 -4.31 1.82 -13.11
N LEU A 221 -3.01 1.76 -12.83
CA LEU A 221 -2.21 2.98 -12.67
C LEU A 221 -1.99 3.64 -14.03
N LYS A 222 -2.44 4.90 -14.17
CA LYS A 222 -2.23 5.73 -15.35
C LYS A 222 -0.75 5.86 -15.67
N SER A 223 -0.43 5.83 -16.97
CA SER A 223 0.96 6.01 -17.42
C SER A 223 1.50 7.39 -17.04
N GLY A 224 2.75 7.42 -16.57
CA GLY A 224 3.43 8.59 -16.04
C GLY A 224 3.40 8.68 -14.51
N PHE A 225 2.63 7.83 -13.83
CA PHE A 225 2.62 7.73 -12.36
C PHE A 225 3.42 6.55 -11.81
N GLU A 226 3.92 5.67 -12.68
CA GLU A 226 4.79 4.56 -12.35
C GLU A 226 6.27 4.97 -12.24
N HIS A 227 6.99 4.39 -11.28
CA HIS A 227 8.45 4.48 -11.19
C HIS A 227 9.11 3.29 -11.89
N ASP A 228 8.62 2.10 -11.54
CA ASP A 228 9.06 0.82 -12.04
C ASP A 228 7.83 -0.09 -12.21
N GLU A 229 8.05 -1.38 -12.42
CA GLU A 229 6.99 -2.36 -12.64
C GLU A 229 6.08 -2.61 -11.42
N VAL A 230 6.55 -2.29 -10.20
CA VAL A 230 5.86 -2.51 -8.92
C VAL A 230 5.38 -1.19 -8.30
N HIS A 231 6.26 -0.19 -8.31
CA HIS A 231 6.17 1.00 -7.49
C HIS A 231 5.72 2.20 -8.30
N ALA A 232 4.92 3.05 -7.66
CA ALA A 232 4.60 4.36 -8.20
C ALA A 232 5.76 5.37 -8.06
N GLY A 233 5.70 6.40 -8.90
CA GLY A 233 6.63 7.50 -9.04
C GLY A 233 6.42 8.62 -8.03
N THR A 234 7.20 9.67 -8.24
CA THR A 234 7.18 10.90 -7.45
C THR A 234 5.82 11.61 -7.58
N GLU A 235 5.29 11.62 -8.79
CA GLU A 235 4.03 12.25 -9.20
C GLU A 235 2.84 11.64 -8.43
N TYR A 236 2.84 10.32 -8.25
CA TYR A 236 1.84 9.63 -7.44
C TYR A 236 1.93 10.05 -5.97
N GLY A 237 3.14 10.03 -5.40
CA GLY A 237 3.34 10.43 -4.02
C GLY A 237 2.91 11.87 -3.77
N ALA A 238 3.14 12.78 -4.73
CA ALA A 238 2.70 14.16 -4.65
C ALA A 238 1.16 14.27 -4.62
N LEU A 239 0.46 13.52 -5.48
CA LEU A 239 -1.01 13.48 -5.48
C LEU A 239 -1.57 12.95 -4.15
N VAL A 240 -0.95 11.92 -3.57
CA VAL A 240 -1.38 11.38 -2.26
C VAL A 240 -1.28 12.47 -1.18
N TRP A 241 -0.16 13.19 -1.10
CA TRP A 241 -0.02 14.27 -0.11
C TRP A 241 -0.93 15.46 -0.36
N GLN A 242 -1.19 15.80 -1.63
CA GLN A 242 -2.19 16.80 -1.98
C GLN A 242 -3.60 16.38 -1.53
N GLN A 243 -3.98 15.12 -1.75
CA GLN A 243 -5.25 14.56 -1.28
C GLN A 243 -5.36 14.63 0.24
N ILE A 244 -4.33 14.20 0.97
CA ILE A 244 -4.28 14.25 2.44
C ILE A 244 -4.39 15.70 2.93
N ASN A 245 -3.64 16.63 2.34
CA ASN A 245 -3.72 18.04 2.72
C ASN A 245 -5.13 18.62 2.50
N ARG A 246 -5.79 18.24 1.38
CA ARG A 246 -7.18 18.65 1.11
C ARG A 246 -8.18 18.08 2.13
N SER A 247 -8.02 16.82 2.55
CA SER A 247 -8.92 16.22 3.54
C SER A 247 -8.77 16.87 4.92
N LEU A 248 -7.54 17.18 5.34
CA LEU A 248 -7.28 17.86 6.60
C LEU A 248 -7.94 19.25 6.67
N ILE A 249 -7.93 20.00 5.56
CA ILE A 249 -8.58 21.32 5.49
C ILE A 249 -10.10 21.19 5.68
N LYS A 250 -10.73 20.21 5.02
CA LYS A 250 -12.19 20.01 5.09
C LYS A 250 -12.67 19.66 6.50
N ASP A 251 -11.90 18.84 7.22
CA ASP A 251 -12.21 18.44 8.59
C ASP A 251 -12.26 19.63 9.57
N ASN A 252 -11.64 20.76 9.22
CA ASN A 252 -11.57 21.96 10.04
C ASN A 252 -12.66 23.01 9.73
N GLU A 253 -13.42 22.84 8.64
CA GLU A 253 -14.48 23.78 8.21
C GLU A 253 -15.87 23.37 8.73
N ILE A 254 -15.96 22.28 9.49
CA ILE A 254 -17.19 21.72 10.11
C ILE A 254 -17.16 21.97 11.61
#